data_AF-A0A8H7NQ26-F1
#
_entry.id   AF-A0A8H7NQ26-F1
#
_cell.length_a   1.000
_cell.length_b   1.000
_cell.length_c   1.000
_cell.angle_alpha   90.00
_cell.angle_beta   90.00
_cell.angle_gamma   90.00
#
_symmetry.space_group_name_H-M   'P 1'
#
loop_
_entity.id
_entity.type
_entity.pdbx_description
1 polymer ?
#
loop_
_entity_poly.entity_id
_entity_poly.type
_entity_poly.pdbx_seq_one_letter_code
_entity_poly.pdbx_strand_id
1 'polypeptide(L)'
;MLHPQPRAGCFTPPRGADGSSDGEPAEGPFSGSEVARVLPSHSYQTEDTAYEFTTTTFRKTSRLTEDHPGPDGTIFKWFRSWNHERITNEAKAMQLVSRNTTIPLPRLIDHGEHPDGRRYLITERIEGLTLSEMQRRGCLRPPGQSHAGASVPCRQCFDQAHANAVDFINTVVLPQLATLTSRTRGIDGFVMPPRWLSPDAQPPWGCMRRWRTLPRDEPEYVFQHGDLGAHNVMVSADTLQVAALIDWEHAGFFPPGGAVGRDPGPGRVREARARRGPADCRVPGRGVPRVLRRVERQGRAEAAGRVWPAPASE
;
A
#
# COMPACT_ATOMS: atom_id res chain seq x y z
N MET A 1 19.17 -86.53 49.78
CA MET A 1 18.14 -85.61 50.30
C MET A 1 17.19 -85.28 49.16
N LEU A 2 15.98 -85.85 49.28
CA LEU A 2 14.70 -85.63 48.60
C LEU A 2 14.63 -84.76 47.32
N HIS A 3 14.39 -85.47 46.20
CA HIS A 3 13.45 -85.15 45.10
C HIS A 3 12.02 -84.83 45.64
N PRO A 4 11.03 -84.31 44.85
CA PRO A 4 10.88 -84.44 43.39
C PRO A 4 10.25 -83.25 42.61
N GLN A 5 10.31 -83.32 41.28
CA GLN A 5 9.36 -82.70 40.33
C GLN A 5 8.03 -83.50 40.31
N PRO A 6 6.84 -83.02 39.87
CA PRO A 6 6.50 -83.10 38.43
C PRO A 6 5.33 -82.23 37.85
N ARG A 7 5.42 -82.02 36.52
CA ARG A 7 4.41 -82.24 35.45
C ARG A 7 3.10 -81.42 35.29
N ALA A 8 3.02 -80.86 34.07
CA ALA A 8 2.02 -81.07 33.01
C ALA A 8 0.62 -80.41 33.08
N GLY A 9 0.21 -79.85 31.93
CA GLY A 9 -1.18 -79.58 31.60
C GLY A 9 -1.39 -78.57 30.47
N CYS A 10 -1.45 -79.03 29.22
CA CYS A 10 -2.13 -78.32 28.12
C CYS A 10 -3.61 -78.11 28.48
N PHE A 11 -4.25 -77.02 28.03
CA PHE A 11 -5.56 -77.03 27.37
C PHE A 11 -5.95 -75.59 26.96
N THR A 12 -6.30 -75.43 25.69
CA THR A 12 -6.78 -74.19 25.04
C THR A 12 -8.32 -74.03 25.18
N PRO A 13 -8.94 -73.01 24.57
CA PRO A 13 -9.67 -71.89 25.17
C PRO A 13 -11.20 -72.12 25.28
N PRO A 14 -12.01 -71.09 25.57
CA PRO A 14 -13.28 -70.99 24.87
C PRO A 14 -13.54 -69.62 24.23
N ARG A 15 -14.18 -69.69 23.06
CA ARG A 15 -14.96 -68.63 22.42
C ARG A 15 -16.33 -68.51 23.11
N GLY A 16 -16.88 -67.30 23.13
CA GLY A 16 -18.28 -67.00 23.45
C GLY A 16 -18.36 -65.51 23.82
N ALA A 17 -18.75 -64.62 22.90
CA ALA A 17 -20.12 -64.32 22.46
C ALA A 17 -20.72 -63.16 23.29
N ASP A 18 -21.19 -62.18 22.53
CA ASP A 18 -22.30 -61.25 22.79
C ASP A 18 -22.12 -60.10 23.79
N GLY A 19 -21.92 -58.91 23.22
CA GLY A 19 -22.94 -57.85 23.22
C GLY A 19 -23.11 -57.01 24.49
N SER A 20 -22.73 -55.73 24.42
CA SER A 20 -23.56 -54.59 24.85
C SER A 20 -22.77 -53.27 24.80
N SER A 21 -23.38 -52.31 24.11
CA SER A 21 -23.43 -50.84 24.29
C SER A 21 -22.31 -50.05 24.99
N ASP A 22 -22.17 -48.83 24.46
CA ASP A 22 -21.72 -47.59 25.11
C ASP A 22 -20.25 -47.16 24.95
N GLY A 23 -20.08 -45.97 24.35
CA GLY A 23 -18.90 -45.14 24.51
C GLY A 23 -18.24 -44.71 23.20
N GLU A 24 -18.63 -43.54 22.68
CA GLU A 24 -17.72 -42.71 21.87
C GLU A 24 -16.40 -42.51 22.63
N PRO A 25 -15.23 -42.75 22.04
CA PRO A 25 -13.99 -42.25 22.60
C PRO A 25 -13.76 -40.81 22.13
N ALA A 26 -13.63 -39.96 23.14
CA ALA A 26 -13.28 -38.56 23.09
C ALA A 26 -12.02 -38.26 22.27
N GLU A 27 -11.99 -37.02 21.77
CA GLU A 27 -10.89 -36.37 21.08
C GLU A 27 -9.55 -36.52 21.80
N GLY A 28 -8.51 -36.88 21.04
CA GLY A 28 -7.13 -36.57 21.35
C GLY A 28 -6.70 -35.33 20.55
N PRO A 29 -5.89 -34.42 21.12
CA PRO A 29 -5.70 -33.09 20.57
C PRO A 29 -4.87 -33.18 19.28
N PHE A 30 -5.51 -32.90 18.14
CA PHE A 30 -4.76 -32.51 16.96
C PHE A 30 -4.06 -31.19 17.30
N SER A 31 -2.75 -31.31 17.53
CA SER A 31 -1.77 -30.26 17.40
C SER A 31 -2.21 -29.29 16.30
N GLY A 32 -2.59 -28.08 16.72
CA GLY A 32 -2.92 -26.99 15.81
C GLY A 32 -1.67 -26.66 15.01
N SER A 33 -1.50 -27.32 13.87
CA SER A 33 -0.62 -26.83 12.82
C SER A 33 -1.20 -25.49 12.39
N GLU A 34 -0.49 -24.41 12.71
CA GLU A 34 -0.73 -23.09 12.16
C GLU A 34 -0.61 -23.20 10.64
N VAL A 35 -1.75 -23.39 9.97
CA VAL A 35 -1.79 -23.40 8.51
C VAL A 35 -1.54 -21.96 8.10
N ALA A 36 -0.29 -21.66 7.76
CA ALA A 36 0.09 -20.37 7.21
C ALA A 36 -0.89 -20.03 6.08
N ARG A 37 -1.57 -18.88 6.19
CA ARG A 37 -2.50 -18.42 5.16
C ARG A 37 -1.73 -18.23 3.86
N VAL A 38 -1.87 -19.17 2.93
CA VAL A 38 -1.21 -19.07 1.62
C VAL A 38 -1.91 -17.97 0.82
N LEU A 39 -1.24 -16.84 0.65
CA LEU A 39 -1.77 -15.73 -0.14
C LEU A 39 -1.81 -16.13 -1.63
N PRO A 40 -2.97 -16.08 -2.30
CA PRO A 40 -3.07 -16.52 -3.69
C PRO A 40 -2.30 -15.60 -4.63
N SER A 41 -1.67 -16.20 -5.64
CA SER A 41 -1.02 -15.46 -6.71
C SER A 41 -2.07 -14.81 -7.61
N HIS A 42 -1.85 -13.57 -8.03
CA HIS A 42 -2.72 -12.86 -8.96
C HIS A 42 -1.97 -11.69 -9.59
N SER A 43 -2.51 -11.14 -10.67
CA SER A 43 -1.96 -9.96 -11.33
C SER A 43 -3.07 -9.10 -11.88
N TYR A 44 -2.84 -7.80 -11.94
CA TYR A 44 -3.71 -6.85 -12.63
C TYR A 44 -2.88 -5.69 -13.19
N GLN A 45 -3.47 -4.88 -14.05
CA GLN A 45 -2.79 -3.74 -14.66
C GLN A 45 -3.70 -2.51 -14.66
N THR A 46 -3.11 -1.34 -14.46
CA THR A 46 -3.70 -0.05 -14.80
C THR A 46 -3.09 0.44 -16.10
N GLU A 47 -3.55 1.56 -16.66
CA GLU A 47 -2.92 2.17 -17.85
C GLU A 47 -1.41 2.43 -17.66
N ASP A 48 -1.00 2.73 -16.43
CA ASP A 48 0.36 3.14 -16.10
C ASP A 48 1.27 2.00 -15.63
N THR A 49 0.71 0.96 -15.00
CA THR A 49 1.51 0.01 -14.21
C THR A 49 0.90 -1.38 -14.22
N ALA A 50 1.75 -2.40 -14.34
CA ALA A 50 1.41 -3.80 -14.13
C ALA A 50 1.83 -4.24 -12.71
N TYR A 51 0.95 -4.99 -12.06
CA TYR A 51 1.13 -5.52 -10.70
C TYR A 51 1.04 -7.04 -10.72
N GLU A 52 2.02 -7.69 -10.12
CA GLU A 52 2.08 -9.15 -10.01
C GLU A 52 2.32 -9.53 -8.54
N PHE A 53 1.51 -10.44 -8.03
CA PHE A 53 1.58 -10.95 -6.67
C PHE A 53 1.80 -12.45 -6.75
N THR A 54 2.86 -12.93 -6.11
CA THR A 54 3.05 -14.36 -5.84
C THR A 54 2.63 -14.64 -4.39
N THR A 55 2.87 -15.86 -3.92
CA THR A 55 2.69 -16.20 -2.50
C THR A 55 3.60 -15.39 -1.58
N THR A 56 4.79 -14.99 -2.03
CA THR A 56 5.82 -14.36 -1.19
C THR A 56 6.33 -13.02 -1.71
N THR A 57 6.00 -12.63 -2.94
CA THR A 57 6.53 -11.42 -3.58
C THR A 57 5.43 -10.56 -4.17
N PHE A 58 5.72 -9.27 -4.21
CA PHE A 58 4.99 -8.26 -4.96
C PHE A 58 5.93 -7.65 -6.00
N ARG A 59 5.43 -7.49 -7.23
CA ARG A 59 6.16 -6.83 -8.31
C ARG A 59 5.29 -5.74 -8.93
N LYS A 60 5.93 -4.60 -9.16
CA LYS A 60 5.39 -3.42 -9.84
C LYS A 60 6.25 -3.15 -11.06
N THR A 61 5.66 -3.05 -12.25
CA THR A 61 6.37 -2.75 -13.50
C THR A 61 5.64 -1.65 -14.26
N SER A 62 6.29 -0.53 -14.56
CA SER A 62 5.68 0.55 -15.34
C SER A 62 5.33 0.08 -16.75
N ARG A 63 4.25 0.57 -17.33
CA ARG A 63 3.83 0.30 -18.72
C ARG A 63 4.27 1.41 -19.66
N LEU A 64 4.39 1.05 -20.93
CA LEU A 64 4.57 2.01 -22.02
C LEU A 64 3.21 2.65 -22.34
N THR A 65 3.23 3.90 -22.80
CA THR A 65 2.01 4.58 -23.26
C THR A 65 1.44 3.87 -24.48
N GLU A 66 0.15 3.53 -24.41
CA GLU A 66 -0.60 2.92 -25.51
C GLU A 66 -1.45 3.98 -26.25
N ASP A 67 -1.68 3.73 -27.54
CA ASP A 67 -2.53 4.57 -28.38
C ASP A 67 -3.98 4.08 -28.27
N HIS A 68 -4.87 4.93 -27.77
CA HIS A 68 -6.29 4.62 -27.64
C HIS A 68 -7.06 5.33 -28.77
N PRO A 69 -7.64 4.59 -29.74
CA PRO A 69 -8.44 5.19 -30.79
C PRO A 69 -9.77 5.70 -30.21
N GLY A 70 -10.01 6.99 -30.40
CA GLY A 70 -11.27 7.64 -30.11
C GLY A 70 -12.36 7.27 -31.13
N PRO A 71 -13.65 7.47 -30.80
CA PRO A 71 -14.76 7.15 -31.69
C PRO A 71 -14.72 7.89 -33.05
N ASP A 72 -14.01 9.01 -33.12
CA ASP A 72 -13.82 9.86 -34.31
C ASP A 72 -12.48 9.60 -35.03
N GLY A 73 -11.73 8.58 -34.61
CA GLY A 73 -10.40 8.26 -35.14
C GLY A 73 -9.27 9.11 -34.54
N THR A 74 -9.56 10.02 -33.58
CA THR A 74 -8.50 10.74 -32.87
C THR A 74 -7.74 9.79 -31.94
N ILE A 75 -6.42 9.89 -31.90
CA ILE A 75 -5.60 9.08 -30.98
C ILE A 75 -5.51 9.82 -29.64
N PHE A 76 -6.07 9.21 -28.59
CA PHE A 76 -5.83 9.61 -27.22
C PHE A 76 -4.66 8.80 -26.66
N LYS A 77 -3.65 9.48 -26.13
CA LYS A 77 -2.53 8.84 -25.42
C LYS A 77 -2.69 9.11 -23.95
N TRP A 78 -2.87 8.05 -23.15
CA TRP A 78 -2.86 8.17 -21.70
C TRP A 78 -1.48 8.67 -21.25
N PHE A 79 -1.45 9.65 -20.35
CA PHE A 79 -0.22 10.23 -19.87
C PHE A 79 -0.22 10.36 -18.36
N ARG A 80 0.87 9.90 -17.75
CA ARG A 80 1.22 10.11 -16.35
C ARG A 80 2.65 10.62 -16.28
N SER A 81 2.84 11.74 -15.57
CA SER A 81 4.15 12.36 -15.44
C SER A 81 5.10 11.43 -14.69
N TRP A 82 6.31 11.25 -15.26
CA TRP A 82 7.38 10.42 -14.69
C TRP A 82 6.98 8.97 -14.38
N ASN A 83 6.15 8.35 -15.22
CA ASN A 83 5.61 7.01 -14.96
C ASN A 83 6.71 5.98 -14.61
N HIS A 84 7.81 6.00 -15.35
CA HIS A 84 8.94 5.09 -15.13
C HIS A 84 9.75 5.49 -13.89
N GLU A 85 10.07 6.78 -13.74
CA GLU A 85 10.93 7.29 -12.69
C GLU A 85 10.29 7.19 -11.29
N ARG A 86 8.95 7.14 -11.20
CA ARG A 86 8.21 6.85 -9.94
C ARG A 86 8.65 5.55 -9.29
N ILE A 87 8.78 4.48 -10.07
CA ILE A 87 9.22 3.17 -9.58
C ILE A 87 10.69 3.20 -9.14
N THR A 88 11.54 3.93 -9.90
CA THR A 88 12.94 4.12 -9.50
C THR A 88 13.04 4.94 -8.21
N ASN A 89 12.21 5.97 -8.05
CA ASN A 89 12.16 6.79 -6.85
C ASN A 89 11.68 5.98 -5.64
N GLU A 90 10.67 5.12 -5.82
CA GLU A 90 10.20 4.18 -4.79
C GLU A 90 11.32 3.28 -4.27
N ALA A 91 12.05 2.61 -5.17
CA ALA A 91 13.16 1.73 -4.77
C ALA A 91 14.25 2.48 -3.99
N LYS A 92 14.64 3.68 -4.45
CA LYS A 92 15.65 4.52 -3.76
C LYS A 92 15.17 5.00 -2.40
N ALA A 93 13.89 5.39 -2.30
CA ALA A 93 13.28 5.79 -1.03
C ALA A 93 13.29 4.64 -0.03
N MET A 94 12.88 3.43 -0.45
CA MET A 94 12.90 2.24 0.40
C MET A 94 14.32 1.89 0.89
N GLN A 95 15.33 1.99 0.02
CA GLN A 95 16.74 1.81 0.43
C GLN A 95 17.19 2.85 1.46
N LEU A 96 16.77 4.10 1.30
CA LEU A 96 17.12 5.16 2.24
C LEU A 96 16.43 4.95 3.59
N VAL A 97 15.13 4.66 3.61
CA VAL A 97 14.35 4.45 4.83
C VAL A 97 14.82 3.20 5.58
N SER A 98 15.02 2.08 4.88
CA SER A 98 15.47 0.83 5.51
C SER A 98 16.85 0.92 6.16
N ARG A 99 17.78 1.70 5.57
CA ARG A 99 19.14 1.84 6.11
C ARG A 99 19.23 2.76 7.32
N ASN A 100 18.28 3.70 7.47
CA ASN A 100 18.42 4.80 8.43
C ASN A 100 17.29 4.87 9.45
N THR A 101 16.29 3.99 9.39
CA THR A 101 15.12 3.99 10.29
C THR A 101 14.72 2.58 10.68
N THR A 102 13.86 2.47 11.68
CA THR A 102 13.19 1.23 12.08
C THR A 102 11.76 1.12 11.54
N ILE A 103 11.37 2.02 10.63
CA ILE A 103 10.03 2.01 10.02
C ILE A 103 9.89 0.68 9.23
N PRO A 104 8.83 -0.11 9.46
CA PRO A 104 8.61 -1.35 8.75
C PRO A 104 8.17 -1.03 7.33
N LEU A 105 8.85 -1.66 6.38
CA LEU A 105 8.61 -1.58 4.95
C LEU A 105 8.84 -2.96 4.34
N PRO A 106 8.20 -3.30 3.21
CA PRO A 106 8.47 -4.57 2.54
C PRO A 106 9.94 -4.66 2.16
N ARG A 107 10.61 -5.77 2.49
CA ARG A 107 11.99 -5.99 2.07
C ARG A 107 12.11 -5.87 0.55
N LEU A 108 12.95 -4.95 0.11
CA LEU A 108 13.32 -4.78 -1.30
C LEU A 108 14.12 -6.01 -1.76
N ILE A 109 13.61 -6.72 -2.77
CA ILE A 109 14.25 -7.91 -3.34
C ILE A 109 15.08 -7.53 -4.55
N ASP A 110 14.48 -6.78 -5.48
CA ASP A 110 15.13 -6.38 -6.72
C ASP A 110 14.45 -5.12 -7.31
N HIS A 111 15.15 -4.38 -8.15
CA HIS A 111 14.60 -3.27 -8.94
C HIS A 111 15.53 -2.95 -10.10
N GLY A 112 14.98 -2.40 -11.18
CA GLY A 112 15.81 -2.06 -12.33
C GLY A 112 15.06 -1.51 -13.53
N GLU A 113 15.77 -1.52 -14.65
CA GLU A 113 15.33 -1.02 -15.94
C GLU A 113 15.33 -2.16 -16.96
N HIS A 114 14.21 -2.28 -17.69
CA HIS A 114 14.12 -3.12 -18.87
C HIS A 114 14.77 -2.43 -20.08
N PRO A 115 15.22 -3.18 -21.10
CA PRO A 115 15.83 -2.60 -22.31
C PRO A 115 14.96 -1.58 -23.04
N ASP A 116 13.63 -1.66 -22.87
CA ASP A 116 12.65 -0.75 -23.46
C ASP A 116 12.36 0.50 -22.61
N GLY A 117 13.10 0.71 -21.52
CA GLY A 117 12.96 1.86 -20.63
C GLY A 117 11.86 1.70 -19.57
N ARG A 118 11.11 0.59 -19.52
CA ARG A 118 10.23 0.33 -18.37
C ARG A 118 11.07 0.10 -17.11
N ARG A 119 10.54 0.50 -15.96
CA ARG A 119 11.14 0.27 -14.65
C ARG A 119 10.33 -0.78 -13.88
N TYR A 120 11.01 -1.55 -13.05
CA TYR A 120 10.36 -2.51 -12.17
C TYR A 120 10.93 -2.45 -10.75
N LEU A 121 10.11 -2.93 -9.82
CA LEU A 121 10.38 -3.07 -8.40
C LEU A 121 9.81 -4.42 -7.95
N ILE A 122 10.58 -5.17 -7.17
CA ILE A 122 10.17 -6.43 -6.55
C ILE A 122 10.44 -6.33 -5.04
N THR A 123 9.42 -6.60 -4.25
CA THR A 123 9.51 -6.65 -2.78
C THR A 123 8.97 -7.98 -2.28
N GLU A 124 9.21 -8.28 -1.01
CA GLU A 124 8.37 -9.27 -0.34
C GLU A 124 6.91 -8.82 -0.32
N ARG A 125 6.00 -9.78 -0.26
CA ARG A 125 4.58 -9.53 -0.10
C ARG A 125 4.26 -9.43 1.38
N ILE A 126 3.67 -8.31 1.78
CA ILE A 126 3.18 -8.11 3.15
C ILE A 126 1.80 -8.76 3.30
N GLU A 127 1.65 -9.61 4.31
CA GLU A 127 0.35 -10.13 4.71
C GLU A 127 -0.45 -9.05 5.45
N GLY A 128 -1.72 -8.92 5.08
CA GLY A 128 -2.63 -7.99 5.73
C GLY A 128 -3.56 -7.30 4.75
N LEU A 129 -4.11 -6.17 5.20
CA LEU A 129 -5.02 -5.32 4.47
C LEU A 129 -4.50 -3.89 4.55
N THR A 130 -4.66 -3.12 3.49
CA THR A 130 -4.54 -1.67 3.63
C THR A 130 -5.67 -1.14 4.51
N LEU A 131 -5.46 -0.03 5.23
CA LEU A 131 -6.54 0.61 5.99
C LEU A 131 -7.75 0.94 5.10
N SER A 132 -7.53 1.34 3.85
CA SER A 132 -8.60 1.58 2.88
C SER A 132 -9.40 0.31 2.56
N GLU A 133 -8.76 -0.85 2.46
CA GLU A 133 -9.45 -2.12 2.22
C GLU A 133 -10.29 -2.57 3.41
N MET A 134 -9.90 -2.23 4.64
CA MET A 134 -10.68 -2.56 5.84
C MET A 134 -12.11 -1.99 5.79
N GLN A 135 -12.35 -0.90 5.07
CA GLN A 135 -13.69 -0.34 4.84
C GLN A 135 -14.63 -1.27 4.05
N ARG A 136 -14.09 -2.34 3.45
CA ARG A 136 -14.83 -3.37 2.72
C ARG A 136 -14.79 -4.74 3.41
N ARG A 137 -14.33 -4.80 4.66
CA ARG A 137 -14.20 -6.05 5.42
C ARG A 137 -15.17 -6.13 6.59
N GLY A 138 -15.71 -7.33 6.79
CA GLY A 138 -16.44 -7.67 8.00
C GLY A 138 -15.53 -7.73 9.23
N CYS A 139 -16.03 -8.28 10.33
CA CYS A 139 -15.24 -8.38 11.55
C CYS A 139 -14.03 -9.30 11.35
N LEU A 140 -12.84 -8.82 11.72
CA LEU A 140 -11.58 -9.56 11.63
C LEU A 140 -11.24 -10.33 12.92
N ARG A 141 -12.10 -10.24 13.94
CA ARG A 141 -11.91 -11.00 15.18
C ARG A 141 -12.10 -12.50 14.92
N PRO A 142 -11.39 -13.37 15.69
CA PRO A 142 -11.62 -14.81 15.62
C PRO A 142 -13.08 -15.19 15.86
N PRO A 143 -13.52 -16.36 15.36
CA PRO A 143 -14.86 -16.89 15.64
C PRO A 143 -15.17 -16.88 17.14
N GLY A 144 -16.38 -16.45 17.52
CA GLY A 144 -16.79 -16.31 18.92
C GLY A 144 -16.38 -15.01 19.62
N GLN A 145 -15.48 -14.22 19.01
CA GLN A 145 -15.09 -12.87 19.47
C GLN A 145 -15.53 -11.77 18.50
N SER A 146 -16.39 -12.11 17.53
CA SER A 146 -16.93 -11.16 16.58
C SER A 146 -17.66 -10.03 17.29
N HIS A 147 -17.35 -8.79 16.91
CA HIS A 147 -18.06 -7.63 17.42
C HIS A 147 -19.57 -7.75 17.11
N ALA A 148 -20.41 -7.44 18.10
CA ALA A 148 -21.86 -7.51 17.97
C ALA A 148 -22.35 -6.61 16.82
N GLY A 149 -23.29 -7.12 16.01
CA GLY A 149 -23.83 -6.39 14.86
C GLY A 149 -22.81 -6.25 13.72
N ALA A 150 -22.03 -7.30 13.45
CA ALA A 150 -20.99 -7.38 12.42
C ALA A 150 -21.50 -7.02 11.01
N SER A 151 -21.59 -5.72 10.75
CA SER A 151 -21.84 -5.14 9.44
C SER A 151 -20.53 -5.03 8.66
N VAL A 152 -20.66 -4.80 7.35
CA VAL A 152 -19.54 -4.42 6.50
C VAL A 152 -19.63 -2.90 6.27
N PRO A 153 -18.60 -2.11 6.62
CA PRO A 153 -17.41 -2.52 7.37
C PRO A 153 -17.66 -2.73 8.86
N CYS A 154 -16.83 -3.58 9.48
CA CYS A 154 -16.77 -3.67 10.93
C CYS A 154 -16.09 -2.41 11.50
N ARG A 155 -16.89 -1.44 11.92
CA ARG A 155 -16.41 -0.15 12.45
C ARG A 155 -15.41 -0.32 13.59
N GLN A 156 -15.67 -1.20 14.54
CA GLN A 156 -14.77 -1.42 15.68
C GLN A 156 -13.37 -1.91 15.27
N CYS A 157 -13.27 -2.80 14.27
CA CYS A 157 -11.96 -3.21 13.73
C CYS A 157 -11.27 -2.06 13.00
N PHE A 158 -12.02 -1.33 12.17
CA PHE A 158 -11.49 -0.19 11.41
C PHE A 158 -10.99 0.93 12.35
N ASP A 159 -11.80 1.34 13.32
CA ASP A 159 -11.48 2.41 14.26
C ASP A 159 -10.23 2.08 15.09
N GLN A 160 -10.11 0.82 15.54
CA GLN A 160 -8.92 0.36 16.24
C GLN A 160 -7.66 0.39 15.35
N ALA A 161 -7.74 -0.15 14.13
CA ALA A 161 -6.61 -0.16 13.21
C ALA A 161 -6.20 1.26 12.79
N HIS A 162 -7.18 2.13 12.56
CA HIS A 162 -6.96 3.54 12.27
C HIS A 162 -6.27 4.24 13.45
N ALA A 163 -6.74 4.03 14.68
CA ALA A 163 -6.10 4.59 15.88
C ALA A 163 -4.65 4.09 16.02
N ASN A 164 -4.39 2.79 15.83
CA ASN A 164 -3.04 2.22 15.86
C ASN A 164 -2.15 2.85 14.79
N ALA A 165 -2.66 3.06 13.59
CA ALA A 165 -1.90 3.68 12.51
C ALA A 165 -1.61 5.16 12.76
N VAL A 166 -2.58 5.93 13.28
CA VAL A 166 -2.36 7.33 13.65
C VAL A 166 -1.30 7.44 14.74
N ASP A 167 -1.38 6.60 15.77
CA ASP A 167 -0.36 6.55 16.82
C ASP A 167 1.01 6.22 16.22
N PHE A 168 1.12 5.11 15.49
CA PHE A 168 2.35 4.67 14.83
C PHE A 168 2.97 5.75 13.93
N ILE A 169 2.15 6.44 13.13
CA ILE A 169 2.64 7.51 12.25
C ILE A 169 3.22 8.67 13.08
N ASN A 170 2.52 9.11 14.13
CA ASN A 170 2.93 10.27 14.91
C ASN A 170 4.10 9.98 15.86
N THR A 171 4.17 8.77 16.42
CA THR A 171 5.16 8.40 17.44
C THR A 171 6.39 7.72 16.86
N VAL A 172 6.27 7.04 15.72
CA VAL A 172 7.36 6.27 15.10
C VAL A 172 7.80 6.85 13.77
N VAL A 173 6.88 7.08 12.83
CA VAL A 173 7.22 7.41 11.43
C VAL A 173 7.73 8.84 11.31
N LEU A 174 6.90 9.83 11.66
CA LEU A 174 7.23 11.24 11.46
C LEU A 174 8.50 11.68 12.21
N PRO A 175 8.73 11.28 13.47
CA PRO A 175 9.96 11.62 14.17
C PRO A 175 11.20 11.06 13.48
N GLN A 176 11.17 9.81 13.02
CA GLN A 176 12.30 9.19 12.34
C GLN A 176 12.56 9.77 10.96
N LEU A 177 11.53 10.05 10.16
CA LEU A 177 11.73 10.68 8.86
C LEU A 177 12.28 12.11 9.00
N ALA A 178 11.91 12.82 10.08
CA ALA A 178 12.41 14.16 10.36
C ALA A 178 13.91 14.21 10.70
N THR A 179 14.52 13.11 11.15
CA THR A 179 15.98 13.06 11.39
C THR A 179 16.77 12.91 10.09
N LEU A 180 16.13 12.47 9.02
CA LEU A 180 16.75 12.34 7.71
C LEU A 180 16.71 13.71 7.02
N THR A 181 17.87 14.36 7.01
CA THR A 181 18.02 15.72 6.48
C THR A 181 18.89 15.80 5.24
N SER A 182 18.61 16.75 4.35
CA SER A 182 19.41 17.00 3.14
C SER A 182 19.49 18.48 2.80
N ARG A 183 20.61 18.89 2.19
CA ARG A 183 20.80 20.21 1.56
C ARG A 183 20.05 20.35 0.25
N THR A 184 19.53 19.26 -0.30
CA THR A 184 18.95 19.19 -1.63
C THR A 184 17.59 18.50 -1.61
N ARG A 185 16.64 18.99 -2.41
CA ARG A 185 15.37 18.29 -2.62
C ARG A 185 15.52 16.99 -3.41
N GLY A 186 14.61 16.05 -3.17
CA GLY A 186 14.50 14.80 -3.91
C GLY A 186 15.60 13.80 -3.58
N ILE A 187 15.63 12.68 -4.29
CA ILE A 187 16.54 11.55 -4.04
C ILE A 187 17.49 11.43 -5.24
N ASP A 188 18.81 11.42 -4.98
CA ASP A 188 19.84 11.35 -6.02
C ASP A 188 19.67 12.36 -7.17
N GLY A 189 19.33 13.60 -6.82
CA GLY A 189 19.11 14.68 -7.79
C GLY A 189 17.80 14.60 -8.58
N PHE A 190 16.92 13.64 -8.28
CA PHE A 190 15.58 13.55 -8.86
C PHE A 190 14.53 13.94 -7.83
N VAL A 191 13.65 14.89 -8.20
CA VAL A 191 12.58 15.37 -7.32
C VAL A 191 11.25 14.85 -7.86
N MET A 192 10.71 13.82 -7.22
CA MET A 192 9.32 13.43 -7.44
C MET A 192 8.41 14.40 -6.69
N PRO A 193 7.50 15.14 -7.34
CA PRO A 193 6.55 15.98 -6.62
C PRO A 193 5.69 15.14 -5.68
N PRO A 194 5.42 15.60 -4.44
CA PRO A 194 4.45 14.95 -3.57
C PRO A 194 3.06 14.87 -4.20
N ARG A 195 2.28 13.84 -3.84
CA ARG A 195 1.00 13.55 -4.50
C ARG A 195 -0.02 14.68 -4.38
N TRP A 196 -0.02 15.41 -3.26
CA TRP A 196 -0.96 16.51 -3.02
C TRP A 196 -0.79 17.73 -3.95
N LEU A 197 0.32 17.82 -4.69
CA LEU A 197 0.51 18.83 -5.73
C LEU A 197 -0.22 18.49 -7.04
N SER A 198 -0.79 17.28 -7.15
CA SER A 198 -1.47 16.77 -8.34
C SER A 198 -0.71 17.08 -9.63
N PRO A 199 0.54 16.59 -9.78
CA PRO A 199 1.45 17.00 -10.85
C PRO A 199 0.89 16.76 -12.25
N ASP A 200 -0.01 15.77 -12.39
CA ASP A 200 -0.62 15.39 -13.66
C ASP A 200 -1.80 16.30 -14.07
N ALA A 201 -2.37 17.09 -13.15
CA ALA A 201 -3.65 17.78 -13.38
C ALA A 201 -3.56 19.31 -13.35
N GLN A 202 -2.55 19.90 -12.70
CA GLN A 202 -2.53 21.34 -12.43
C GLN A 202 -1.39 22.03 -13.22
N PRO A 203 -1.64 23.11 -13.98
CA PRO A 203 -0.57 23.96 -14.51
C PRO A 203 0.14 24.74 -13.38
N PRO A 204 1.46 24.97 -13.44
CA PRO A 204 2.39 24.63 -14.53
C PRO A 204 2.95 23.19 -14.47
N TRP A 205 2.45 22.34 -13.57
CA TRP A 205 3.02 21.04 -13.25
C TRP A 205 2.84 20.01 -14.36
N GLY A 206 1.68 20.00 -15.04
CA GLY A 206 1.36 19.04 -16.11
C GLY A 206 2.25 19.11 -17.36
N CYS A 207 3.10 20.14 -17.49
CA CYS A 207 4.08 20.26 -18.59
C CYS A 207 5.54 20.33 -18.10
N MET A 208 5.78 20.17 -16.80
CA MET A 208 7.12 20.26 -16.24
C MET A 208 7.87 18.95 -16.50
N ARG A 209 8.99 19.00 -17.23
CA ARG A 209 9.80 17.81 -17.55
C ARG A 209 10.61 17.27 -16.37
N ARG A 210 11.07 18.15 -15.49
CA ARG A 210 11.84 17.79 -14.29
C ARG A 210 11.78 18.90 -13.27
N TRP A 211 11.62 18.53 -12.01
CA TRP A 211 11.77 19.43 -10.88
C TRP A 211 13.25 19.61 -10.55
N ARG A 212 13.68 20.86 -10.39
CA ARG A 212 15.07 21.15 -10.02
C ARG A 212 15.28 20.83 -8.55
N THR A 213 16.39 20.18 -8.27
CA THR A 213 16.97 20.21 -6.94
C THR A 213 17.31 21.66 -6.61
N LEU A 214 16.78 22.15 -5.50
CA LEU A 214 17.13 23.46 -4.96
C LEU A 214 18.11 23.23 -3.80
N PRO A 215 19.40 23.57 -3.94
CA PRO A 215 20.36 23.47 -2.85
C PRO A 215 20.10 24.52 -1.77
N ARG A 216 20.45 24.19 -0.53
CA ARG A 216 20.53 25.10 0.61
C ARG A 216 21.90 24.97 1.27
N ASP A 217 22.31 26.02 1.97
CA ASP A 217 23.58 26.04 2.71
C ASP A 217 23.56 25.02 3.85
N GLU A 218 22.41 24.90 4.54
CA GLU A 218 22.17 23.95 5.62
C GLU A 218 21.21 22.83 5.21
N PRO A 219 21.28 21.65 5.86
CA PRO A 219 20.44 20.50 5.54
C PRO A 219 19.02 20.67 6.10
N GLU A 220 18.28 21.64 5.57
CA GLU A 220 16.96 22.02 6.08
C GLU A 220 15.80 21.24 5.46
N TYR A 221 16.05 20.41 4.44
CA TYR A 221 15.01 19.54 3.90
C TYR A 221 14.93 18.26 4.71
N VAL A 222 13.71 17.89 5.09
CA VAL A 222 13.41 16.64 5.81
C VAL A 222 12.84 15.61 4.84
N PHE A 223 13.12 14.33 5.07
CA PHE A 223 12.57 13.26 4.25
C PHE A 223 11.08 13.09 4.52
N GLN A 224 10.28 12.87 3.47
CA GLN A 224 8.83 12.71 3.56
C GLN A 224 8.39 11.59 2.61
N HIS A 225 7.33 10.87 2.97
CA HIS A 225 6.73 9.82 2.12
C HIS A 225 6.05 10.40 0.86
N GLY A 226 5.50 11.61 0.95
CA GLY A 226 4.87 12.29 -0.19
C GLY A 226 3.48 11.78 -0.60
N ASP A 227 3.01 10.67 -0.01
CA ASP A 227 1.66 10.11 -0.20
C ASP A 227 1.26 9.21 0.99
N LEU A 228 1.42 9.71 2.23
CA LEU A 228 1.09 8.93 3.42
C LEU A 228 -0.43 8.98 3.67
N GLY A 229 -1.16 8.06 3.05
CA GLY A 229 -2.62 7.90 3.20
C GLY A 229 -3.01 6.47 3.60
N ALA A 230 -4.29 6.26 3.91
CA ALA A 230 -4.82 4.95 4.34
C ALA A 230 -4.60 3.81 3.33
N HIS A 231 -4.43 4.13 2.04
CA HIS A 231 -4.11 3.15 1.01
C HIS A 231 -2.66 2.65 1.06
N ASN A 232 -1.77 3.37 1.76
CA ASN A 232 -0.34 3.07 1.85
C ASN A 232 0.08 2.54 3.24
N VAL A 233 -0.88 2.30 4.13
CA VAL A 233 -0.66 1.69 5.45
C VAL A 233 -1.19 0.26 5.44
N MET A 234 -0.29 -0.72 5.49
CA MET A 234 -0.64 -2.14 5.63
C MET A 234 -0.84 -2.49 7.10
N VAL A 235 -1.91 -3.23 7.39
CA VAL A 235 -2.32 -3.64 8.73
C VAL A 235 -2.49 -5.15 8.79
N SER A 236 -1.98 -5.77 9.84
CA SER A 236 -2.20 -7.19 10.13
C SER A 236 -3.67 -7.43 10.43
N ALA A 237 -4.28 -8.38 9.71
CA ALA A 237 -5.70 -8.72 9.91
C ALA A 237 -5.98 -9.31 11.31
N ASP A 238 -4.99 -9.95 11.92
CA ASP A 238 -5.16 -10.64 13.20
C ASP A 238 -4.93 -9.70 14.40
N THR A 239 -3.96 -8.78 14.29
CA THR A 239 -3.57 -7.89 15.41
C THR A 239 -4.10 -6.47 15.28
N LEU A 240 -4.52 -6.07 14.08
CA LEU A 240 -4.88 -4.69 13.74
C LEU A 240 -3.73 -3.68 13.91
N GLN A 241 -2.48 -4.16 14.01
CA GLN A 241 -1.28 -3.32 14.08
C GLN A 241 -0.71 -3.05 12.68
N VAL A 242 0.01 -1.93 12.53
CA VAL A 242 0.69 -1.60 11.28
C VAL A 242 1.76 -2.64 11.00
N ALA A 243 1.66 -3.28 9.83
CA ALA A 243 2.61 -4.28 9.36
C ALA A 243 3.73 -3.64 8.52
N ALA A 244 3.40 -2.66 7.67
CA ALA A 244 4.37 -1.96 6.83
C ALA A 244 3.79 -0.67 6.23
N LEU A 245 4.67 0.26 5.82
CA LEU A 245 4.34 1.34 4.88
C LEU A 245 4.80 0.98 3.47
N ILE A 246 3.94 1.23 2.48
CA ILE A 246 4.14 0.86 1.07
C ILE A 246 4.00 2.07 0.12
N ASP A 247 4.36 1.89 -1.15
CA ASP A 247 4.19 2.90 -2.21
C ASP A 247 4.92 4.23 -1.95
N TRP A 248 6.24 4.13 -1.74
CA TRP A 248 7.14 5.27 -1.51
C TRP A 248 7.47 6.06 -2.78
N GLU A 249 6.73 5.88 -3.88
CA GLU A 249 7.06 6.47 -5.18
C GLU A 249 7.10 8.01 -5.16
N HIS A 250 6.36 8.64 -4.25
CA HIS A 250 6.29 10.10 -4.06
C HIS A 250 7.28 10.65 -3.02
N ALA A 251 8.14 9.80 -2.45
CA ALA A 251 9.01 10.19 -1.35
C ALA A 251 10.18 11.06 -1.79
N GLY A 252 10.70 11.87 -0.86
CA GLY A 252 11.87 12.70 -1.07
C GLY A 252 12.09 13.74 0.01
N PHE A 253 13.17 14.51 -0.13
CA PHE A 253 13.51 15.61 0.77
C PHE A 253 12.76 16.90 0.39
N PHE A 254 12.01 17.48 1.33
CA PHE A 254 11.21 18.69 1.16
C PHE A 254 11.25 19.59 2.39
N PRO A 255 10.84 20.88 2.30
CA PRO A 255 10.75 21.73 3.48
C PRO A 255 9.87 21.09 4.57
N PRO A 256 10.22 21.25 5.85
CA PRO A 256 9.39 20.77 6.95
C PRO A 256 8.00 21.43 6.89
N GLY A 257 6.97 20.68 7.30
CA GLY A 257 5.59 21.14 7.27
C GLY A 257 4.87 21.02 5.92
N GLY A 258 5.53 20.53 4.87
CA GLY A 258 4.92 20.33 3.54
C GLY A 258 3.72 19.39 3.50
N ALA A 259 3.63 18.44 4.44
CA ALA A 259 2.52 17.49 4.57
C ALA A 259 1.29 18.07 5.31
N VAL A 260 1.38 19.24 5.94
CA VAL A 260 0.29 19.85 6.71
C VAL A 260 -0.14 21.16 6.07
N GLY A 261 -1.02 21.09 5.07
CA GLY A 261 -2.00 22.14 4.77
C GLY A 261 -1.54 23.59 4.66
N ARG A 262 -0.28 23.87 4.32
CA ARG A 262 0.18 25.21 3.97
C ARG A 262 0.60 25.23 2.51
N ASP A 263 -0.33 25.70 1.70
CA ASP A 263 -0.02 26.41 0.47
C ASP A 263 1.03 27.49 0.80
N PRO A 264 2.29 27.38 0.36
CA PRO A 264 3.09 28.58 0.20
C PRO A 264 2.51 29.21 -1.05
N GLY A 265 1.50 30.06 -0.88
CA GLY A 265 1.03 30.91 -1.96
C GLY A 265 2.22 31.59 -2.63
N PRO A 266 2.08 32.13 -3.86
CA PRO A 266 3.18 32.56 -4.72
C PRO A 266 4.06 33.71 -4.17
N GLY A 267 3.91 34.10 -2.92
CA GLY A 267 4.74 35.08 -2.24
C GLY A 267 6.00 34.48 -1.61
N ARG A 268 7.15 34.89 -2.17
CA ARG A 268 8.51 34.89 -1.57
C ARG A 268 9.37 33.64 -1.76
N VAL A 269 9.35 33.06 -2.94
CA VAL A 269 10.62 32.59 -3.53
C VAL A 269 10.90 33.54 -4.68
N ARG A 270 11.96 34.36 -4.57
CA ARG A 270 12.48 35.10 -5.73
C ARG A 270 13.12 34.08 -6.67
N GLU A 271 12.29 33.34 -7.40
CA GLU A 271 12.76 32.47 -8.46
C GLU A 271 13.34 33.36 -9.55
N ALA A 272 14.64 33.17 -9.81
CA ALA A 272 15.30 33.72 -10.98
C ALA A 272 14.45 33.38 -12.20
N ARG A 273 13.97 34.41 -12.91
CA ARG A 273 13.18 34.31 -14.14
C ARG A 273 13.71 33.18 -15.01
N ALA A 274 12.98 32.06 -15.04
CA ALA A 274 13.11 31.10 -16.12
C ALA A 274 12.80 31.88 -17.40
N ARG A 275 13.81 32.07 -18.25
CA ARG A 275 13.61 32.60 -19.60
C ARG A 275 12.55 31.71 -20.26
N ARG A 276 11.54 32.36 -20.84
CA ARG A 276 10.35 31.76 -21.46
C ARG A 276 10.71 30.44 -22.17
N GLY A 277 10.12 29.34 -21.72
CA GLY A 277 10.10 28.10 -22.50
C GLY A 277 9.37 28.32 -23.83
N PRO A 278 9.62 27.45 -24.83
CA PRO A 278 9.03 27.61 -26.16
C PRO A 278 7.50 27.67 -26.11
N ALA A 279 6.93 28.49 -26.99
CA ALA A 279 5.52 28.91 -27.02
C ALA A 279 4.49 27.81 -27.35
N ASP A 280 4.85 26.54 -27.21
CA ASP A 280 4.12 25.42 -27.80
C ASP A 280 3.13 24.74 -26.83
N CYS A 281 3.00 25.27 -25.61
CA CYS A 281 1.99 24.79 -24.65
C CYS A 281 0.71 25.65 -24.72
N ARG A 282 0.03 25.65 -25.87
CA ARG A 282 -1.41 25.97 -25.89
C ARG A 282 -2.17 24.68 -25.66
N VAL A 283 -2.65 24.47 -24.44
CA VAL A 283 -3.74 23.52 -24.20
C VAL A 283 -4.93 24.02 -25.03
N PRO A 284 -5.47 23.25 -26.00
CA PRO A 284 -6.67 23.67 -26.71
C PRO A 284 -7.78 23.81 -25.69
N GLY A 285 -8.33 25.01 -25.56
CA GLY A 285 -9.48 25.27 -24.70
C GLY A 285 -10.63 24.36 -25.12
N ARG A 286 -10.92 23.33 -24.32
CA ARG A 286 -12.16 22.56 -24.41
C ARG A 286 -12.82 22.62 -23.05
N GLY A 287 -14.03 23.17 -23.01
CA GLY A 287 -14.85 23.21 -21.82
C GLY A 287 -14.97 21.82 -21.21
N VAL A 288 -14.80 21.74 -19.89
CA VAL A 288 -14.93 20.51 -19.12
C VAL A 288 -16.32 19.89 -19.39
N PRO A 289 -16.42 18.68 -19.96
CA PRO A 289 -17.69 17.99 -20.14
C PRO A 289 -18.44 17.91 -18.81
N ARG A 290 -19.76 18.15 -18.82
CA ARG A 290 -20.61 18.16 -17.60
C ARG A 290 -20.49 16.90 -16.73
N VAL A 291 -20.02 15.78 -17.30
CA VAL A 291 -19.76 14.51 -16.60
C VAL A 291 -18.55 14.59 -15.64
N LEU A 292 -17.48 15.30 -16.00
CA LEU A 292 -16.28 15.46 -15.17
C LEU A 292 -16.54 16.34 -13.93
N ARG A 293 -17.46 17.31 -14.02
CA ARG A 293 -17.89 18.11 -12.85
C ARG A 293 -18.62 17.27 -11.79
N ARG A 294 -19.19 16.11 -12.17
CA ARG A 294 -19.86 15.19 -11.23
C ARG A 294 -18.83 14.37 -10.45
N VAL A 295 -17.75 13.93 -11.12
CA VAL A 295 -16.64 13.20 -10.50
C VAL A 295 -15.82 14.10 -9.58
N GLU A 296 -15.56 15.36 -9.96
CA GLU A 296 -14.87 16.35 -9.11
C GLU A 296 -15.65 16.71 -7.84
N ARG A 297 -17.00 16.75 -7.90
CA ARG A 297 -17.84 16.97 -6.72
C ARG A 297 -17.87 15.75 -5.81
N GLN A 298 -17.82 14.54 -6.37
CA GLN A 298 -17.81 13.29 -5.59
C GLN A 298 -16.49 13.12 -4.83
N GLY A 299 -15.35 13.39 -5.48
CA GLY A 299 -14.03 13.37 -4.82
C GLY A 299 -13.84 14.44 -3.74
N ARG A 300 -14.47 15.63 -3.87
CA ARG A 300 -14.44 16.66 -2.81
C ARG A 300 -15.38 16.38 -1.64
N ALA A 301 -16.49 15.66 -1.86
CA ALA A 301 -17.43 15.30 -0.80
C ALA A 301 -16.89 14.13 0.06
N GLU A 302 -16.21 13.17 -0.56
CA GLU A 302 -15.53 12.06 0.13
C GLU A 302 -14.36 12.54 1.00
N ALA A 303 -13.60 13.54 0.52
CA ALA A 303 -12.56 14.21 1.31
C ALA A 303 -13.10 15.03 2.51
N ALA A 304 -14.41 15.30 2.56
CA ALA A 304 -15.04 16.14 3.58
C ALA A 304 -15.95 15.39 4.56
N GLY A 305 -16.04 14.06 4.47
CA GLY A 305 -16.78 13.22 5.43
C GLY A 305 -18.29 13.49 5.54
N ARG A 306 -18.94 14.09 4.53
CA ARG A 306 -20.39 14.36 4.56
C ARG A 306 -21.15 13.28 3.78
N VAL A 307 -21.93 12.47 4.50
CA VAL A 307 -22.93 11.55 3.92
C VAL A 307 -24.08 12.37 3.34
N TRP A 308 -24.43 12.15 2.06
CA TRP A 308 -25.66 12.66 1.46
C TRP A 308 -26.72 11.54 1.40
N PRO A 309 -28.02 11.88 1.56
CA PRO A 309 -29.10 10.90 1.58
C PRO A 309 -29.31 10.28 0.18
N ALA A 310 -29.83 9.05 0.17
CA ALA A 310 -30.10 8.28 -1.04
C ALA A 310 -31.05 9.03 -2.00
N PRO A 311 -30.86 8.91 -3.34
CA PRO A 311 -31.76 9.53 -4.29
C PRO A 311 -33.15 8.87 -4.23
N ALA A 312 -34.20 9.70 -4.26
CA ALA A 312 -35.57 9.27 -4.45
C ALA A 312 -35.73 8.60 -5.83
N SER A 313 -36.48 7.51 -5.85
CA SER A 313 -36.88 6.77 -7.04
C SER A 313 -37.87 7.58 -7.89
N GLU A 314 -37.55 7.74 -9.17
CA GLU A 314 -38.51 7.85 -10.27
C GLU A 314 -38.15 6.80 -11.32
#